data_AF-A0A7S1S2W9-F1
#
_entry.id   AF-A0A7S1S2W9-F1
#
_cell.length_a   1.000
_cell.length_b   1.000
_cell.length_c   1.000
_cell.angle_alpha   90.00
_cell.angle_beta   90.00
_cell.angle_gamma   90.00
#
_symmetry.space_group_name_H-M   'P 1'
#
loop_
_entity.id
_entity.type
_entity.pdbx_description
1 polymer ?
#
loop_
_entity_poly.entity_id
_entity_poly.type
_entity_poly.pdbx_seq_one_letter_code
_entity_poly.pdbx_strand_id
1 'polypeptide(L)'
;LLANVNLYHINELFVLPLTRSQQCSFVELIGQGVQEPRWFVSHWWGTPFRDSLCMLNFHAQAHKLLPATPYWICTFANNQHNLEELDQRDLMQTPFARAIMSPTCEGTVMLMNNTAEPFRRTWCTLENFVSTTRARREKKSEQLLEVAA
;
A
#
# COMPACT_ATOMS: atom_id res chain seq x y z
N LEU A 1 14.54 18.89 -10.46
CA LEU A 1 13.13 19.15 -10.05
C LEU A 1 12.33 17.85 -9.85
N LEU A 2 12.42 16.84 -10.74
CA LEU A 2 11.65 15.58 -10.59
C LEU A 2 12.20 14.57 -9.55
N ALA A 3 13.43 14.74 -9.06
CA ALA A 3 14.07 13.75 -8.18
C ALA A 3 13.39 13.57 -6.80
N ASN A 4 12.59 14.54 -6.35
CA ASN A 4 12.00 14.56 -5.02
C ASN A 4 10.46 14.44 -5.03
N VAL A 5 9.85 14.15 -6.18
CA VAL A 5 8.41 13.91 -6.24
C VAL A 5 8.10 12.64 -5.46
N ASN A 6 7.11 12.70 -4.57
CA ASN A 6 6.74 11.64 -3.64
C ASN A 6 5.21 11.55 -3.54
N LEU A 7 4.68 10.69 -2.68
CA LEU A 7 3.24 10.41 -2.67
C LEU A 7 2.39 11.54 -2.09
N TYR A 8 2.96 12.48 -1.31
CA TYR A 8 2.26 13.72 -0.97
C TYR A 8 1.96 14.55 -2.22
N HIS A 9 2.98 14.77 -3.05
CA HIS A 9 2.84 15.50 -4.31
C HIS A 9 1.91 14.78 -5.28
N ILE A 10 2.02 13.45 -5.40
CA ILE A 10 1.15 12.66 -6.30
C ILE A 10 -0.30 12.73 -5.84
N ASN A 11 -0.55 12.68 -4.54
CA ASN A 11 -1.88 12.80 -4.00
C ASN A 11 -2.51 14.15 -4.35
N GLU A 12 -1.79 15.24 -4.06
CA GLU A 12 -2.28 16.61 -4.26
C GLU A 12 -2.43 17.00 -5.73
N LEU A 13 -1.49 16.60 -6.58
CA LEU A 13 -1.43 17.03 -7.98
C LEU A 13 -2.17 16.10 -8.95
N PHE A 14 -2.40 14.83 -8.57
CA PHE A 14 -3.01 13.84 -9.46
C PHE A 14 -4.20 13.12 -8.83
N VAL A 15 -4.04 12.44 -7.70
CA VAL A 15 -5.13 11.61 -7.14
C VAL A 15 -6.34 12.45 -6.80
N LEU A 16 -6.19 13.48 -5.96
CA LEU A 16 -7.30 14.35 -5.55
C LEU A 16 -7.94 15.08 -6.74
N PRO A 17 -7.20 15.72 -7.67
CA PRO A 17 -7.80 16.35 -8.83
C PRO A 17 -8.55 15.38 -9.75
N LEU A 18 -7.99 14.21 -10.05
CA LEU A 18 -8.59 13.25 -10.98
C LEU A 18 -9.84 12.59 -10.40
N THR A 19 -9.86 12.29 -9.10
CA THR A 19 -11.02 11.66 -8.45
C THR A 19 -12.05 12.66 -7.89
N ARG A 20 -11.82 13.98 -8.06
CA ARG A 20 -12.67 15.03 -7.48
C ARG A 20 -14.14 14.91 -7.87
N SER A 21 -14.44 14.64 -9.14
CA SER A 21 -15.82 14.61 -9.63
C SER A 21 -16.66 13.48 -9.01
N GLN A 22 -16.03 12.34 -8.73
CA GLN A 22 -16.69 11.15 -8.20
C GLN A 22 -16.50 10.99 -6.68
N GLN A 23 -15.57 11.74 -6.08
CA GLN A 23 -15.23 11.66 -4.65
C GLN A 23 -14.90 10.22 -4.21
N CYS A 24 -14.12 9.51 -5.03
CA CYS A 24 -13.76 8.11 -4.83
C CYS A 24 -12.23 7.92 -4.69
N SER A 25 -11.80 6.70 -4.39
CA SER A 25 -10.39 6.31 -4.49
C SER A 25 -9.90 6.31 -5.94
N PHE A 26 -8.58 6.36 -6.13
CA PHE A 26 -8.01 6.33 -7.48
C PHE A 26 -8.27 4.99 -8.18
N VAL A 27 -8.18 3.88 -7.43
CA VAL A 27 -8.42 2.54 -7.98
C VAL A 27 -9.86 2.36 -8.46
N GLU A 28 -10.85 2.96 -7.79
CA GLU A 28 -12.25 2.95 -8.25
C GLU A 28 -12.43 3.73 -9.55
N LEU A 29 -11.69 4.83 -9.74
CA LEU A 29 -11.78 5.65 -10.95
C LEU A 29 -11.21 4.93 -12.18
N ILE A 30 -10.09 4.22 -12.02
CA ILE A 30 -9.35 3.63 -13.15
C ILE A 30 -9.60 2.13 -13.36
N GLY A 31 -10.14 1.45 -12.36
CA GLY A 31 -10.37 0.01 -12.39
C GLY A 31 -11.54 -0.36 -13.30
N GLN A 32 -11.40 -1.46 -14.03
CA GLN A 32 -12.50 -2.04 -14.83
C GLN A 32 -13.39 -3.01 -14.01
N GLY A 33 -13.14 -3.10 -12.70
CA GLY A 33 -13.78 -4.03 -11.78
C GLY A 33 -12.96 -4.15 -10.50
N VAL A 34 -13.35 -5.08 -9.63
CA VAL A 34 -12.69 -5.32 -8.34
C VAL A 34 -11.20 -5.62 -8.53
N GLN A 35 -10.34 -4.88 -7.83
CA GLN A 35 -8.89 -5.05 -7.84
C GLN A 35 -8.41 -5.62 -6.50
N GLU A 36 -8.56 -6.93 -6.33
CA GLU A 36 -8.12 -7.61 -5.11
C GLU A 36 -6.58 -7.57 -4.97
N PRO A 37 -6.04 -7.24 -3.79
CA PRO A 37 -4.61 -7.08 -3.62
C PRO A 37 -3.92 -8.44 -3.64
N ARG A 38 -2.86 -8.58 -4.44
CA ARG A 38 -1.92 -9.71 -4.33
C ARG A 38 -0.84 -9.41 -3.29
N TRP A 39 -0.39 -8.15 -3.25
CA TRP A 39 0.63 -7.67 -2.34
C TRP A 39 0.20 -6.36 -1.69
N PHE A 40 0.37 -6.28 -0.38
CA PHE A 40 0.23 -5.03 0.37
C PHE A 40 1.55 -4.27 0.39
N VAL A 41 1.54 -2.96 0.17
CA VAL A 41 2.75 -2.13 0.18
C VAL A 41 2.78 -1.30 1.47
N SER A 42 3.73 -1.61 2.35
CA SER A 42 4.04 -0.80 3.54
C SER A 42 5.12 0.22 3.20
N HIS A 43 4.83 1.51 3.32
CA HIS A 43 5.73 2.55 2.82
C HIS A 43 5.55 3.90 3.51
N TRP A 44 6.59 4.74 3.44
CA TRP A 44 6.50 6.15 3.79
C TRP A 44 6.19 6.98 2.54
N TRP A 45 5.21 7.88 2.65
CA TRP A 45 4.82 8.77 1.55
C TRP A 45 5.93 9.74 1.11
N GLY A 46 6.89 10.03 1.99
CA GLY A 46 7.99 10.95 1.70
C GLY A 46 9.12 10.33 0.88
N THR A 47 9.15 9.00 0.73
CA THR A 47 10.11 8.33 -0.16
C THR A 47 9.92 8.82 -1.60
N PRO A 48 11.00 9.19 -2.32
CA PRO A 48 10.88 9.55 -3.72
C PRO A 48 10.12 8.46 -4.49
N PHE A 49 9.09 8.85 -5.24
CA PHE A 49 8.19 7.89 -5.88
C PHE A 49 8.92 7.02 -6.91
N ARG A 50 9.94 7.60 -7.57
CA ARG A 50 10.85 6.84 -8.44
C ARG A 50 11.51 5.68 -7.70
N ASP A 51 11.96 5.90 -6.47
CA ASP A 51 12.64 4.87 -5.68
C ASP A 51 11.63 3.81 -5.21
N SER A 52 10.40 4.23 -4.85
CA SER A 52 9.28 3.30 -4.61
C SER A 52 9.01 2.40 -5.81
N LEU A 53 8.99 2.95 -7.03
CA LEU A 53 8.82 2.16 -8.26
C LEU A 53 10.01 1.24 -8.53
N CYS A 54 11.25 1.69 -8.30
CA CYS A 54 12.43 0.83 -8.43
C CYS A 54 12.37 -0.39 -7.49
N MET A 55 12.02 -0.16 -6.22
CA MET A 55 11.88 -1.23 -5.23
C MET A 55 10.75 -2.20 -5.57
N LEU A 56 9.58 -1.70 -6.01
CA LEU A 56 8.47 -2.54 -6.45
C LEU A 56 8.81 -3.34 -7.71
N ASN A 57 9.48 -2.72 -8.68
CA ASN A 57 9.94 -3.42 -9.90
C ASN A 57 10.94 -4.52 -9.57
N PHE A 58 11.89 -4.26 -8.67
CA PHE A 58 12.83 -5.26 -8.20
C PHE A 58 12.11 -6.45 -7.55
N HIS A 59 11.19 -6.17 -6.62
CA HIS A 59 10.39 -7.20 -5.97
C HIS A 59 9.55 -8.00 -6.98
N ALA A 60 8.88 -7.34 -7.92
CA ALA A 60 8.09 -8.00 -8.95
C ALA A 60 8.95 -8.91 -9.86
N GLN A 61 10.17 -8.49 -10.21
CA GLN A 61 11.11 -9.30 -10.98
C GLN A 61 11.61 -10.52 -10.19
N ALA A 62 11.94 -10.34 -8.91
CA ALA A 62 12.39 -11.43 -8.03
C ALA A 62 11.34 -12.54 -7.91
N HIS A 63 10.05 -12.16 -7.83
CA HIS A 63 8.92 -13.10 -7.77
C HIS A 63 8.36 -13.50 -9.14
N LYS A 64 8.91 -12.99 -10.25
CA LYS A 64 8.42 -13.21 -11.62
C LYS A 64 6.92 -12.92 -11.77
N LEU A 65 6.45 -11.85 -11.13
CA LEU A 65 5.05 -11.46 -11.12
C LEU A 65 4.60 -11.00 -12.52
N LEU A 66 3.33 -11.27 -12.83
CA LEU A 66 2.71 -10.77 -14.05
C LEU A 66 2.60 -9.23 -13.99
N PRO A 67 2.70 -8.51 -15.13
CA PRO A 67 2.58 -7.04 -15.14
C PRO A 67 1.28 -6.50 -14.54
N ALA A 68 0.20 -7.28 -14.60
CA ALA A 68 -1.11 -6.92 -14.06
C ALA A 68 -1.30 -7.29 -12.57
N THR A 69 -0.25 -7.76 -11.89
CA THR A 69 -0.33 -8.15 -10.47
C THR A 69 -0.64 -6.95 -9.59
N PRO A 70 -1.74 -6.98 -8.81
CA PRO A 70 -2.15 -5.81 -8.03
C PRO A 70 -1.30 -5.59 -6.78
N TYR A 71 -0.71 -4.41 -6.68
CA TYR A 71 -0.13 -3.86 -5.46
C TYR A 71 -1.11 -2.90 -4.78
N TRP A 72 -1.42 -3.16 -3.53
CA TRP A 72 -2.21 -2.26 -2.70
C TRP A 72 -1.33 -1.16 -2.13
N ILE A 73 -1.52 0.07 -2.59
CA ILE A 73 -0.80 1.26 -2.12
C ILE A 73 -1.83 2.25 -1.59
N CYS A 74 -1.69 2.64 -0.32
CA CYS A 74 -2.74 3.37 0.39
C CYS A 74 -3.16 4.69 -0.28
N THR A 75 -2.24 5.41 -0.93
CA THR A 75 -2.54 6.66 -1.67
C THR A 75 -3.53 6.43 -2.82
N PHE A 76 -3.48 5.27 -3.47
CA PHE A 76 -4.35 4.96 -4.62
C PHE A 76 -5.60 4.16 -4.22
N ALA A 77 -5.48 3.35 -3.17
CA ALA A 77 -6.56 2.46 -2.74
C ALA A 77 -7.57 3.13 -1.80
N ASN A 78 -7.13 4.03 -0.91
CA ASN A 78 -8.05 4.75 -0.02
C ASN A 78 -8.68 5.94 -0.75
N ASN A 79 -9.92 6.26 -0.39
CA ASN A 79 -10.59 7.47 -0.85
C ASN A 79 -9.94 8.71 -0.20
N GLN A 80 -9.13 9.45 -0.96
CA GLN A 80 -8.39 10.60 -0.43
C GLN A 80 -9.30 11.80 -0.11
N HIS A 81 -10.56 11.79 -0.56
CA HIS A 81 -11.56 12.80 -0.21
C HIS A 81 -12.31 12.48 1.09
N ASN A 82 -12.35 11.21 1.50
CA ASN A 82 -12.97 10.77 2.75
C ASN A 82 -12.12 9.69 3.45
N LEU A 83 -11.48 10.08 4.55
CA LEU A 83 -10.61 9.21 5.35
C LEU A 83 -11.27 8.63 6.62
N GLU A 84 -12.59 8.71 6.75
CA GLU A 84 -13.33 8.14 7.90
C GLU A 84 -13.07 6.64 8.09
N GLU A 85 -12.83 5.90 7.00
CA GLU A 85 -12.47 4.48 7.08
C GLU A 85 -11.12 4.23 7.79
N LEU A 86 -10.28 5.25 7.97
CA LEU A 86 -9.02 5.13 8.69
C LEU A 86 -9.21 5.32 10.21
N ASP A 87 -10.27 6.02 10.63
CA ASP A 87 -10.55 6.34 12.03
C ASP A 87 -11.46 5.28 12.67
N GLN A 88 -10.96 4.04 12.70
CA GLN A 88 -11.68 2.91 13.28
C GLN A 88 -11.22 2.66 14.71
N ARG A 89 -12.18 2.46 15.62
CA ARG A 89 -11.89 2.10 17.02
C ARG A 89 -11.12 0.78 17.12
N ASP A 90 -11.48 -0.18 16.27
CA ASP A 90 -10.70 -1.40 16.08
C ASP A 90 -9.81 -1.24 14.85
N LEU A 91 -8.49 -1.20 15.06
CA LEU A 91 -7.51 -1.07 13.99
C LEU A 91 -7.59 -2.20 12.97
N MET A 92 -8.13 -3.36 13.33
CA MET A 92 -8.35 -4.47 12.40
C MET A 92 -9.45 -4.18 11.36
N GLN A 93 -10.30 -3.18 11.57
CA GLN A 93 -11.32 -2.75 10.62
C GLN A 93 -10.83 -1.68 9.64
N THR A 94 -9.63 -1.13 9.85
CA THR A 94 -9.03 -0.19 8.91
C THR A 94 -8.80 -0.87 7.55
N PRO A 95 -8.81 -0.11 6.43
CA PRO A 95 -8.52 -0.67 5.12
C PRO A 95 -7.13 -1.30 5.05
N PHE A 96 -6.17 -0.83 5.85
CA PHE A 96 -4.83 -1.43 5.94
C PHE A 96 -4.89 -2.87 6.41
N ALA A 97 -5.52 -3.11 7.57
CA ALA A 97 -5.63 -4.44 8.12
C ALA A 97 -6.50 -5.35 7.24
N ARG A 98 -7.62 -4.84 6.70
CA ARG A 98 -8.47 -5.60 5.76
C ARG A 98 -7.70 -6.02 4.50
N ALA A 99 -6.89 -5.14 3.92
CA ALA A 99 -6.09 -5.47 2.73
C ALA A 99 -5.03 -6.54 3.02
N ILE A 100 -4.31 -6.44 4.14
CA ILE A 100 -3.32 -7.47 4.56
C ILE A 100 -4.00 -8.81 4.84
N MET A 101 -5.15 -8.78 5.52
CA MET A 101 -5.91 -9.97 5.89
C MET A 101 -6.72 -10.57 4.73
N SER A 102 -6.80 -9.89 3.57
CA SER A 102 -7.52 -10.40 2.39
C SER A 102 -6.99 -11.79 1.99
N PRO A 103 -7.86 -12.76 1.65
CA PRO A 103 -7.45 -14.09 1.21
C PRO A 103 -6.54 -14.10 -0.02
N THR A 104 -6.61 -13.08 -0.87
CA THR A 104 -5.76 -12.97 -2.07
C THR A 104 -4.40 -12.37 -1.79
N CYS A 105 -4.24 -11.65 -0.67
CA CYS A 105 -2.99 -11.01 -0.31
C CYS A 105 -2.00 -12.07 0.18
N GLU A 106 -0.89 -12.25 -0.54
CA GLU A 106 0.16 -13.24 -0.22
C GLU A 106 1.16 -12.69 0.78
N GLY A 107 1.35 -11.38 0.79
CA GLY A 107 2.41 -10.78 1.56
C GLY A 107 2.33 -9.26 1.64
N THR A 108 3.15 -8.75 2.55
CA THR A 108 3.44 -7.33 2.67
C THR A 108 4.87 -7.08 2.20
N VAL A 109 5.05 -6.18 1.23
CA VAL A 109 6.35 -5.65 0.86
C VAL A 109 6.54 -4.30 1.53
N MET A 110 7.58 -4.19 2.36
CA MET A 110 8.00 -2.94 2.95
C MET A 110 9.02 -2.25 2.06
N LEU A 111 8.73 -1.02 1.65
CA LEU A 111 9.64 -0.19 0.87
C LEU A 111 10.55 0.60 1.81
N MET A 112 11.77 0.13 1.99
CA MET A 112 12.74 0.68 2.92
C MET A 112 13.61 1.74 2.24
N ASN A 113 13.46 3.00 2.63
CA ASN A 113 14.36 4.04 2.17
C ASN A 113 15.68 4.01 2.96
N ASN A 114 16.69 4.73 2.47
CA ASN A 114 18.03 4.81 3.06
C ASN A 114 18.08 5.31 4.52
N THR A 115 17.03 5.98 5.00
CA THR A 115 16.91 6.46 6.39
C THR A 115 16.01 5.58 7.26
N ALA A 116 15.50 4.47 6.72
CA ALA A 116 14.60 3.55 7.39
C ALA A 116 13.36 4.21 8.04
N GLU A 117 12.82 5.24 7.37
CA GLU A 117 11.65 5.98 7.83
C GLU A 117 10.40 5.12 8.06
N PRO A 118 10.10 4.05 7.29
CA PRO A 118 8.96 3.19 7.58
C PRO A 118 8.91 2.70 9.03
N PHE A 119 10.04 2.41 9.68
CA PHE A 119 10.05 1.99 11.08
C PHE A 119 9.69 3.10 12.08
N ARG A 120 9.66 4.36 11.64
CA ARG A 120 9.29 5.53 12.43
C ARG A 120 7.82 5.95 12.22
N ARG A 121 7.06 5.23 11.37
CA ARG A 121 5.67 5.55 11.03
C ARG A 121 4.71 4.58 11.72
N THR A 122 3.78 5.12 12.52
CA THR A 122 2.79 4.33 13.26
C THR A 122 1.99 3.37 12.36
N TRP A 123 1.56 3.83 11.18
CA TRP A 123 0.85 2.98 10.22
C TRP A 123 1.71 1.79 9.76
N CYS A 124 2.96 2.04 9.36
CA CYS A 124 3.87 0.96 8.98
C CYS A 124 4.13 0.00 10.15
N THR A 125 4.26 0.48 11.38
CA THR A 125 4.38 -0.40 12.57
C THR A 125 3.15 -1.29 12.72
N LEU A 126 1.94 -0.75 12.57
CA LEU A 126 0.70 -1.54 12.58
C LEU A 126 0.69 -2.59 11.46
N GLU A 127 1.02 -2.21 10.23
CA GLU A 127 1.05 -3.09 9.06
C GLU A 127 2.01 -4.28 9.27
N ASN A 128 3.20 -4.03 9.85
CA ASN A 128 4.13 -5.09 10.25
C ASN A 128 3.52 -6.03 11.28
N PHE A 129 2.90 -5.47 12.32
CA PHE A 129 2.26 -6.27 13.36
C PHE A 129 1.14 -7.14 12.78
N VAL A 130 0.29 -6.57 11.93
CA VAL A 130 -0.78 -7.32 11.25
C VAL A 130 -0.17 -8.43 10.39
N SER A 131 0.86 -8.14 9.60
CA SER A 131 1.48 -9.12 8.69
C SER A 131 2.19 -10.26 9.42
N THR A 132 2.90 -9.96 10.51
CA THR A 132 3.77 -10.94 11.20
C THR A 132 3.08 -11.66 12.36
N THR A 133 2.07 -11.04 12.96
CA THR A 133 1.41 -11.59 14.15
C THR A 133 -0.02 -12.04 13.84
N ARG A 134 -0.85 -11.14 13.32
CA ARG A 134 -2.28 -11.44 13.09
C ARG A 134 -2.45 -12.41 11.92
N ALA A 135 -1.93 -12.05 10.76
CA ALA A 135 -2.07 -12.82 9.54
C ALA A 135 -1.49 -14.24 9.68
N ARG A 136 -0.33 -14.39 10.32
CA ARG A 136 0.28 -15.72 10.55
C ARG A 136 -0.53 -16.63 11.48
N ARG A 137 -1.35 -16.06 12.38
CA ARG A 137 -2.20 -16.82 13.30
C ARG A 137 -3.57 -17.13 12.70
N GLU A 138 -4.10 -16.20 11.93
CA GLU A 138 -5.52 -16.20 11.54
C GLU A 138 -5.72 -16.61 10.07
N LYS A 139 -4.75 -16.39 9.17
CA LYS A 139 -4.84 -16.84 7.77
C LYS A 139 -4.47 -18.32 7.65
N LYS A 140 -5.16 -19.02 6.74
CA LYS A 140 -4.87 -20.43 6.41
C LYS A 140 -3.63 -20.57 5.52
N SER A 141 -3.35 -19.55 4.71
CA SER A 141 -2.16 -19.48 3.85
C SER A 141 -1.03 -18.76 4.58
N GLU A 142 0.21 -19.04 4.17
CA GLU A 142 1.37 -18.27 4.63
C GLU A 142 1.20 -16.79 4.27
N GLN A 143 1.62 -15.91 5.19
CA GLN A 143 1.74 -14.47 4.96
C GLN A 143 3.21 -14.07 4.96
N LEU A 144 3.68 -13.63 3.80
CA LEU A 144 5.04 -13.13 3.64
C LEU A 144 5.16 -11.71 4.21
N LEU A 145 6.33 -11.41 4.77
CA LEU A 145 6.77 -10.05 5.04
C LEU A 145 8.16 -9.91 4.41
N GLU A 146 8.26 -9.03 3.43
CA GLU A 146 9.48 -8.80 2.67
C GLU A 146 9.91 -7.34 2.73
N VAL A 147 11.20 -7.10 2.52
CA VAL A 147 11.77 -5.76 2.50
C VAL A 147 12.44 -5.56 1.15
N ALA A 148 12.01 -4.52 0.43
CA ALA A 148 12.69 -4.03 -0.76
C ALA A 148 13.40 -2.72 -0.37
N ALA A 149 14.68 -2.59 -0.72
CA ALA A 149 15.55 -1.47 -0.36
C ALA A 149 16.46 -1.09 -1.53
#